data_AF-A0AA46ACP5-F1
#
_entry.id   AF-A0AA46ACP5-F1
#
_cell.length_a   1.000
_cell.length_b   1.000
_cell.length_c   1.000
_cell.angle_alpha   90.00
_cell.angle_beta   90.00
_cell.angle_gamma   90.00
#
_symmetry.space_group_name_H-M   'P 1'
#
loop_
_entity.id
_entity.type
_entity.pdbx_description
1 polymer ?
#
loop_
_entity_poly.entity_id
_entity_poly.type
_entity_poly.pdbx_seq_one_letter_code
_entity_poly.pdbx_strand_id
1 'polypeptide(L)'
;MMGRKWIAVFLLTLLIMGGSAGSGSVVYAEETKQESEGFNLVSDLLTIFPEEKIDRAKAKGYETKFAKYKPSRYSLEMTLEERQAWELYDLAADSGYMMMHHVNNLVWQALLSWNFTVILIVENAFSLDIVDEFADAVEKAVQQLAGFNGSGFGQTGLMGNFLLMMIIIAGAVIAYQGIIKKKTQDALSSMITSVVILILGMAFFANAGGVMRYFNDISSGLSQEVMGVGIDFQAELSDDEVTYPADVSSLIIADKLYNMMVYEPYIMLQYGKTSIDKEITPERINKILNHKVGSSARKQAVIDEKKGSSERGIEPNPMVTTMGVFERLTLLLLLCISHLILGLLFFIIAGAMIVYQFMFVLIALFAPFAFLMALNPNWSSVATNWFKRFIGYQVIKLIVGVFFSMLLTISQFLYAMNPPDKVGYIWTIAMQLILVVGVIWKRNELFSIMKAPMGKMDNFKGELNIEMPINYVTKYTENLAARAGKIKLRK
;
A
#
# COMPACT_ATOMS: atom_id res chain seq x y z
N MET A 1 -16.04 -5.16 16.22
CA MET A 1 -16.18 -3.73 16.63
C MET A 1 -15.08 -2.80 16.07
N MET A 2 -14.03 -3.30 15.40
CA MET A 2 -12.94 -2.46 14.83
C MET A 2 -13.33 -1.60 13.62
N GLY A 3 -14.22 -2.05 12.74
CA GLY A 3 -14.52 -1.34 11.47
C GLY A 3 -15.20 0.03 11.60
N ARG A 4 -15.93 0.29 12.70
CA ARG A 4 -16.61 1.58 12.92
C ARG A 4 -15.66 2.71 13.29
N LYS A 5 -14.51 2.40 13.91
CA LYS A 5 -13.51 3.40 14.30
C LYS A 5 -12.78 3.95 13.07
N TRP A 6 -12.52 3.13 12.05
CA TRP A 6 -11.75 3.53 10.87
C TRP A 6 -12.55 4.30 9.83
N ILE A 7 -13.85 4.00 9.67
CA ILE A 7 -14.75 4.85 8.87
C ILE A 7 -14.90 6.21 9.55
N ALA A 8 -14.96 6.26 10.89
CA ALA A 8 -14.98 7.51 11.63
C ALA A 8 -13.65 8.26 11.52
N VAL A 9 -12.49 7.59 11.55
CA VAL A 9 -11.17 8.20 11.28
C VAL A 9 -11.13 8.76 9.86
N PHE A 10 -11.47 8.00 8.83
CA PHE A 10 -11.49 8.45 7.43
C PHE A 10 -12.44 9.64 7.20
N LEU A 11 -13.64 9.60 7.79
CA LEU A 11 -14.61 10.70 7.74
C LEU A 11 -14.17 11.90 8.57
N LEU A 12 -13.51 11.72 9.72
CA LEU A 12 -12.90 12.80 10.49
C LEU A 12 -11.71 13.42 9.75
N THR A 13 -10.86 12.63 9.08
CA THR A 13 -9.72 13.14 8.30
C THR A 13 -10.21 14.02 7.15
N LEU A 14 -11.32 13.64 6.49
CA LEU A 14 -12.00 14.49 5.49
C LEU A 14 -12.62 15.76 6.10
N LEU A 15 -13.09 15.71 7.34
CA LEU A 15 -13.64 16.86 8.09
C LEU A 15 -12.54 17.81 8.58
N ILE A 16 -11.36 17.28 8.93
CA ILE A 16 -10.19 18.03 9.42
C ILE A 16 -9.48 18.77 8.28
N MET A 17 -9.58 18.30 7.03
CA MET A 17 -9.19 19.09 5.85
C MET A 17 -9.89 20.46 5.80
N GLY A 18 -11.00 20.66 6.53
CA GLY A 18 -11.67 21.95 6.70
C GLY A 18 -11.33 22.73 7.98
N GLY A 19 -10.53 22.20 8.93
CA GLY A 19 -10.44 22.73 10.30
C GLY A 19 -9.02 22.95 10.88
N SER A 20 -7.94 22.62 10.18
CA SER A 20 -6.57 22.68 10.71
C SER A 20 -5.94 24.07 10.61
N ALA A 21 -6.49 25.09 11.27
CA ALA A 21 -5.83 26.39 11.43
C ALA A 21 -5.12 26.47 12.79
N GLY A 22 -3.78 26.44 12.82
CA GLY A 22 -3.02 26.96 13.97
C GLY A 22 -1.87 26.14 14.55
N SER A 23 -0.92 25.63 13.75
CA SER A 23 0.24 24.91 14.31
C SER A 23 1.61 25.22 13.68
N GLY A 24 1.80 26.41 13.09
CA GLY A 24 3.14 26.89 12.71
C GLY A 24 3.74 27.72 13.84
N SER A 25 4.93 27.36 14.34
CA SER A 25 5.68 28.26 15.24
C SER A 25 6.52 29.23 14.42
N VAL A 26 6.42 30.51 14.78
CA VAL A 26 7.26 31.57 14.22
C VAL A 26 8.23 32.00 15.30
N VAL A 27 9.50 32.10 14.93
CA VAL A 27 10.57 32.49 15.85
C VAL A 27 10.82 33.99 15.73
N TYR A 28 10.45 34.74 16.77
CA TYR A 28 10.88 36.14 16.96
C TYR A 28 12.24 36.16 17.66
N ALA A 29 13.10 37.11 17.27
CA ALA A 29 14.24 37.48 18.09
C ALA A 29 13.74 38.34 19.25
N GLU A 30 14.02 37.90 20.48
CA GLU A 30 13.77 38.59 21.74
C GLU A 30 12.34 38.52 22.33
N GLU A 31 12.05 37.46 23.08
CA GLU A 31 11.63 37.53 24.50
C GLU A 31 11.49 36.11 25.09
N THR A 32 12.15 35.89 26.22
CA THR A 32 12.06 34.68 27.04
C THR A 32 10.73 34.66 27.79
N LYS A 33 9.71 34.04 27.18
CA LYS A 33 8.53 33.57 27.92
C LYS A 33 8.28 32.09 27.65
N GLN A 34 8.31 31.33 28.73
CA GLN A 34 7.94 29.93 28.79
C GLN A 34 6.41 29.85 28.65
N GLU A 35 5.92 29.63 27.44
CA GLU A 35 4.48 29.49 27.16
C GLU A 35 4.11 28.08 26.72
N SER A 36 3.07 27.58 27.40
CA SER A 36 2.30 26.34 27.32
C SER A 36 2.70 25.26 26.32
N GLU A 37 2.78 24.02 26.81
CA GLU A 37 2.79 22.80 26.01
C GLU A 37 1.58 22.76 25.06
N GLY A 38 1.82 23.15 23.80
CA GLY A 38 0.81 23.17 22.75
C GLY A 38 0.21 21.78 22.54
N PHE A 39 -1.12 21.73 22.53
CA PHE A 39 -1.91 20.54 22.22
C PHE A 39 -1.35 19.80 21.00
N ASN A 40 -1.13 18.48 21.16
CA ASN A 40 -0.80 17.61 20.04
C ASN A 40 -1.92 17.72 18.99
N LEU A 41 -1.53 17.96 17.73
CA LEU A 41 -2.43 18.02 16.57
C LEU A 41 -3.37 16.80 16.56
N VAL A 42 -4.62 16.96 16.10
CA VAL A 42 -5.59 15.84 15.96
C VAL A 42 -5.00 14.70 15.12
N SER A 43 -4.10 14.99 14.18
CA SER A 43 -3.37 13.97 13.41
C SER A 43 -2.56 13.02 14.31
N ASP A 44 -1.89 13.51 15.36
CA ASP A 44 -1.13 12.70 16.32
C ASP A 44 -2.00 11.77 17.18
N LEU A 45 -3.29 12.08 17.31
CA LEU A 45 -4.29 11.24 17.98
C LEU A 45 -4.84 10.16 17.03
N LEU A 46 -4.95 10.48 15.73
CA LEU A 46 -5.47 9.56 14.71
C LEU A 46 -4.40 8.60 14.20
N THR A 47 -3.12 8.97 14.27
CA THR A 47 -1.99 8.10 13.94
C THR A 47 -1.66 7.18 15.12
N ILE A 48 -2.12 5.93 15.02
CA ILE A 48 -1.84 4.88 16.00
C ILE A 48 -0.85 3.91 15.36
N PHE A 49 0.36 3.84 15.93
CA PHE A 49 1.41 2.93 15.48
C PHE A 49 1.18 1.51 16.04
N PRO A 50 1.58 0.45 15.32
CA PRO A 50 1.49 -0.92 15.80
C PRO A 50 2.61 -1.23 16.80
N GLU A 51 2.53 -0.69 18.02
CA GLU A 51 3.59 -0.75 19.05
C GLU A 51 4.08 -2.19 19.31
N GLU A 52 3.17 -3.16 19.46
CA GLU A 52 3.52 -4.56 19.70
C GLU A 52 4.37 -5.17 18.58
N LYS A 53 4.09 -4.82 17.32
CA LYS A 53 4.90 -5.29 16.18
C LYS A 53 6.27 -4.62 16.16
N ILE A 54 6.31 -3.33 16.47
CA ILE A 54 7.56 -2.54 16.51
C ILE A 54 8.48 -3.11 17.59
N ASP A 55 7.95 -3.41 18.77
CA ASP A 55 8.72 -4.00 19.87
C ASP A 55 9.27 -5.39 19.50
N ARG A 56 8.46 -6.22 18.82
CA ARG A 56 8.92 -7.52 18.29
C ARG A 56 10.01 -7.36 17.23
N ALA A 57 9.86 -6.42 16.31
CA ALA A 57 10.85 -6.16 15.27
C ALA A 57 12.17 -5.65 15.86
N LYS A 58 12.09 -4.79 16.89
CA LYS A 58 13.24 -4.31 17.64
C LYS A 58 13.98 -5.44 18.36
N ALA A 59 13.25 -6.39 18.96
CA ALA A 59 13.84 -7.59 19.56
C ALA A 59 14.58 -8.47 18.53
N LYS A 60 14.23 -8.35 17.24
CA LYS A 60 14.86 -9.03 16.11
C LYS A 60 15.95 -8.19 15.41
N GLY A 61 16.31 -7.03 15.96
CA GLY A 61 17.37 -6.17 15.42
C GLY A 61 16.93 -5.17 14.35
N TYR A 62 15.63 -5.04 14.06
CA TYR A 62 15.11 -4.07 13.11
C TYR A 62 14.57 -2.81 13.79
N GLU A 63 15.15 -1.65 13.51
CA GLU A 63 14.67 -0.35 14.01
C GLU A 63 13.72 0.31 13.00
N THR A 64 12.44 0.42 13.39
CA THR A 64 11.39 1.02 12.55
C THR A 64 11.52 2.55 12.48
N LYS A 65 11.59 3.10 11.27
CA LYS A 65 11.75 4.55 11.04
C LYS A 65 10.43 5.30 11.05
N PHE A 66 9.35 4.75 10.48
CA PHE A 66 8.09 5.47 10.30
C PHE A 66 7.38 5.82 11.61
N ALA A 67 7.66 5.07 12.68
CA ALA A 67 7.09 5.28 14.01
C ALA A 67 7.98 6.14 14.93
N LYS A 68 9.17 6.57 14.46
CA LYS A 68 10.14 7.31 15.28
C LYS A 68 9.61 8.65 15.75
N TYR A 69 8.86 9.36 14.90
CA TYR A 69 8.29 10.65 15.22
C TYR A 69 6.81 10.72 14.85
N LYS A 70 6.02 11.37 15.70
CA LYS A 70 4.61 11.67 15.40
C LYS A 70 4.48 12.73 14.29
N PRO A 71 3.36 12.75 13.54
CA PRO A 71 3.12 13.72 12.46
C PRO A 71 3.43 15.18 12.83
N SER A 72 3.06 15.63 14.04
CA SER A 72 3.29 17.00 14.50
C SER A 72 4.77 17.42 14.49
N ARG A 73 5.70 16.48 14.65
CA ARG A 73 7.15 16.74 14.66
C ARG A 73 7.67 17.22 13.31
N TYR A 74 6.96 16.89 12.23
CA TYR A 74 7.30 17.30 10.87
C TYR A 74 6.72 18.68 10.50
N SER A 75 6.29 19.50 11.46
CA SER A 75 5.87 20.87 11.15
C SER A 75 6.98 21.67 10.46
N LEU A 76 6.60 22.42 9.43
CA LEU A 76 7.52 23.32 8.73
C LEU A 76 7.80 24.51 9.64
N GLU A 77 9.06 24.92 9.72
CA GLU A 77 9.49 26.04 10.57
C GLU A 77 10.02 27.19 9.71
N MET A 78 9.77 28.41 10.17
CA MET A 78 10.26 29.64 9.56
C MET A 78 10.77 30.61 10.63
N THR A 79 11.79 31.37 10.25
CA THR A 79 12.36 32.48 11.00
C THR A 79 12.17 33.76 10.22
N LEU A 80 11.84 34.84 10.93
CA LEU A 80 11.80 36.18 10.34
C LEU A 80 13.21 36.79 10.29
N GLU A 81 13.37 37.87 9.55
CA GLU A 81 14.57 38.69 9.63
C GLU A 81 14.53 39.57 10.89
N GLU A 82 15.68 39.74 11.54
CA GLU A 82 15.81 40.71 12.62
C GLU A 82 15.75 42.12 12.01
N ARG A 83 14.69 42.88 12.31
CA ARG A 83 14.48 44.23 11.76
C ARG A 83 14.00 45.20 12.84
N GLN A 84 14.27 46.49 12.62
CA GLN A 84 13.96 47.56 13.57
C GLN A 84 12.46 47.88 13.58
N ALA A 85 11.89 48.10 14.77
CA ALA A 85 10.44 48.13 15.01
C ALA A 85 9.64 49.24 14.30
N TRP A 86 10.28 50.20 13.62
CA TRP A 86 9.63 51.34 12.96
C TRP A 86 9.38 51.14 11.45
N GLU A 87 9.74 49.99 10.89
CA GLU A 87 9.51 49.65 9.48
C GLU A 87 8.06 49.16 9.25
N LEU A 88 7.08 50.08 9.27
CA LEU A 88 5.63 49.76 9.21
C LEU A 88 5.18 49.04 7.91
N TYR A 89 5.84 49.33 6.78
CA TYR A 89 5.56 48.64 5.51
C TYR A 89 6.06 47.19 5.56
N ASP A 90 7.21 46.97 6.19
CA ASP A 90 7.81 45.66 6.38
C ASP A 90 7.01 44.82 7.40
N LEU A 91 6.35 45.45 8.39
CA LEU A 91 5.39 44.76 9.28
C LEU A 91 4.20 44.15 8.51
N ALA A 92 3.69 44.84 7.48
CA ALA A 92 2.62 44.31 6.63
C ALA A 92 3.12 43.19 5.71
N ALA A 93 4.34 43.30 5.16
CA ALA A 93 4.96 42.23 4.38
C ALA A 93 5.24 40.98 5.23
N ASP A 94 5.77 41.16 6.44
CA ASP A 94 5.99 40.09 7.42
C ASP A 94 4.68 39.40 7.79
N SER A 95 3.60 40.16 8.00
CA SER A 95 2.27 39.58 8.21
C SER A 95 1.80 38.71 7.02
N GLY A 96 2.16 39.10 5.79
CA GLY A 96 1.92 38.33 4.58
C GLY A 96 2.73 37.03 4.53
N TYR A 97 4.04 37.08 4.78
CA TYR A 97 4.90 35.89 4.84
C TYR A 97 4.46 34.92 5.94
N MET A 98 4.03 35.46 7.09
CA MET A 98 3.47 34.69 8.21
C MET A 98 2.19 33.97 7.81
N MET A 99 1.25 34.68 7.19
CA MET A 99 0.01 34.09 6.68
C MET A 99 0.32 32.97 5.68
N MET A 100 1.23 33.21 4.74
CA MET A 100 1.63 32.21 3.75
C MET A 100 2.33 31.00 4.38
N HIS A 101 3.17 31.21 5.40
CA HIS A 101 3.78 30.13 6.16
C HIS A 101 2.72 29.28 6.89
N HIS A 102 1.71 29.90 7.48
CA HIS A 102 0.60 29.17 8.09
C HIS A 102 -0.21 28.37 7.07
N VAL A 103 -0.44 28.92 5.87
CA VAL A 103 -1.06 28.18 4.75
C VAL A 103 -0.21 26.98 4.34
N ASN A 104 1.11 27.16 4.16
CA ASN A 104 2.03 26.08 3.85
C ASN A 104 1.96 24.96 4.89
N ASN A 105 2.03 25.32 6.17
CA ASN A 105 2.01 24.33 7.23
C ASN A 105 0.63 23.65 7.35
N LEU A 106 -0.47 24.38 7.11
CA LEU A 106 -1.81 23.79 7.05
C LEU A 106 -1.91 22.72 5.97
N VAL A 107 -1.51 23.06 4.73
CA VAL A 107 -1.52 22.14 3.59
C VAL A 107 -0.60 20.94 3.85
N TRP A 108 0.58 21.18 4.39
CA TRP A 108 1.53 20.14 4.75
C TRP A 108 1.01 19.20 5.84
N GLN A 109 0.39 19.71 6.91
CA GLN A 109 -0.17 18.87 7.98
C GLN A 109 -1.35 18.02 7.48
N ALA A 110 -2.19 18.57 6.60
CA ALA A 110 -3.23 17.80 5.94
C ALA A 110 -2.63 16.68 5.08
N LEU A 111 -1.59 16.99 4.31
CA LEU A 111 -0.89 16.01 3.48
C LEU A 111 -0.19 14.93 4.31
N LEU A 112 0.48 15.29 5.41
CA LEU A 112 1.07 14.35 6.36
C LEU A 112 0.03 13.39 6.91
N SER A 113 -1.15 13.90 7.30
CA SER A 113 -2.23 13.07 7.83
C SER A 113 -2.71 12.05 6.79
N TRP A 114 -2.83 12.47 5.52
CA TRP A 114 -3.10 11.58 4.40
C TRP A 114 -2.00 10.52 4.23
N ASN A 115 -0.74 10.95 4.20
CA ASN A 115 0.41 10.06 3.97
C ASN A 115 0.53 9.00 5.07
N PHE A 116 0.43 9.38 6.34
CA PHE A 116 0.42 8.43 7.46
C PHE A 116 -0.78 7.48 7.42
N THR A 117 -1.96 7.95 6.99
CA THR A 117 -3.13 7.08 6.82
C THR A 117 -2.88 6.02 5.74
N VAL A 118 -2.31 6.42 4.60
CA VAL A 118 -1.93 5.50 3.52
C VAL A 118 -0.90 4.47 4.02
N ILE A 119 0.18 4.93 4.68
CA ILE A 119 1.23 4.07 5.23
C ILE A 119 0.64 3.00 6.17
N LEU A 120 -0.20 3.41 7.12
CA LEU A 120 -0.81 2.49 8.09
C LEU A 120 -1.77 1.50 7.42
N ILE A 121 -2.55 1.92 6.43
CA ILE A 121 -3.46 1.03 5.70
C ILE A 121 -2.67 -0.02 4.92
N VAL A 122 -1.59 0.40 4.25
CA VAL A 122 -0.74 -0.52 3.49
C VAL A 122 -0.01 -1.48 4.44
N GLU A 123 0.60 -1.00 5.53
CA GLU A 123 1.26 -1.85 6.54
C GLU A 123 0.28 -2.93 7.05
N ASN A 124 -0.93 -2.52 7.43
CA ASN A 124 -1.94 -3.46 7.91
C ASN A 124 -2.32 -4.47 6.84
N ALA A 125 -2.55 -4.04 5.59
CA ALA A 125 -2.92 -4.96 4.50
C ALA A 125 -1.85 -6.02 4.22
N PHE A 126 -0.57 -5.65 4.31
CA PHE A 126 0.55 -6.59 4.11
C PHE A 126 0.83 -7.45 5.34
N SER A 127 0.51 -6.96 6.54
CA SER A 127 0.67 -7.73 7.78
C SER A 127 -0.50 -8.69 8.04
N LEU A 128 -1.66 -8.44 7.47
CA LEU A 128 -2.87 -9.20 7.76
C LEU A 128 -2.78 -10.60 7.15
N ASP A 129 -2.95 -11.61 7.99
CA ASP A 129 -3.01 -13.02 7.55
C ASP A 129 -4.41 -13.60 7.79
N ILE A 130 -5.36 -13.16 6.96
CA ILE A 130 -6.75 -13.67 7.02
C ILE A 130 -6.77 -15.18 6.79
N VAL A 131 -5.85 -15.70 5.97
CA VAL A 131 -5.87 -17.12 5.61
C VAL A 131 -5.57 -17.97 6.83
N ASP A 132 -4.53 -17.64 7.59
CA ASP A 132 -4.19 -18.36 8.81
C ASP A 132 -5.29 -18.21 9.87
N GLU A 133 -5.82 -16.99 10.07
CA GLU A 133 -6.92 -16.72 11.02
C GLU A 133 -8.18 -17.55 10.73
N PHE A 134 -8.51 -17.77 9.46
CA PHE A 134 -9.74 -18.47 9.06
C PHE A 134 -9.53 -19.95 8.71
N ALA A 135 -8.29 -20.44 8.60
CA ALA A 135 -8.00 -21.79 8.12
C ALA A 135 -8.73 -22.88 8.92
N ASP A 136 -8.73 -22.83 10.25
CA ASP A 136 -9.38 -23.84 11.09
C ASP A 136 -10.92 -23.76 11.00
N ALA A 137 -11.46 -22.55 10.88
CA ALA A 137 -12.90 -22.35 10.72
C ALA A 137 -13.40 -22.86 9.36
N VAL A 138 -12.64 -22.59 8.30
CA VAL A 138 -12.90 -23.08 6.95
C VAL A 138 -12.78 -24.59 6.89
N GLU A 139 -11.76 -25.18 7.54
CA GLU A 139 -11.61 -26.63 7.58
C GLU A 139 -12.83 -27.31 8.18
N LYS A 140 -13.26 -26.84 9.36
CA LYS A 140 -14.47 -27.36 10.02
C LYS A 140 -15.70 -27.19 9.14
N ALA A 141 -15.85 -26.03 8.49
CA ALA A 141 -16.97 -25.77 7.59
C ALA A 141 -16.93 -26.69 6.36
N VAL A 142 -15.78 -26.91 5.74
CA VAL A 142 -15.59 -27.83 4.61
C VAL A 142 -15.89 -29.26 5.02
N GLN A 143 -15.42 -29.70 6.19
CA GLN A 143 -15.72 -31.03 6.73
C GLN A 143 -17.22 -31.22 6.97
N GLN A 144 -17.88 -30.24 7.61
CA GLN A 144 -19.32 -30.28 7.84
C GLN A 144 -20.13 -30.27 6.54
N LEU A 145 -19.79 -29.39 5.59
CA LEU A 145 -20.45 -29.30 4.29
C LEU A 145 -20.26 -30.57 3.46
N ALA A 146 -19.06 -31.16 3.46
CA ALA A 146 -18.80 -32.44 2.82
C ALA A 146 -19.50 -33.60 3.53
N GLY A 147 -19.70 -33.51 4.85
CA GLY A 147 -20.10 -34.65 5.66
C GLY A 147 -18.94 -35.56 6.04
N PHE A 148 -17.73 -35.02 6.11
CA PHE A 148 -16.51 -35.78 6.39
C PHE A 148 -16.28 -35.91 7.90
N ASN A 149 -16.00 -37.11 8.39
CA ASN A 149 -15.85 -37.40 9.83
C ASN A 149 -14.44 -37.89 10.22
N GLY A 150 -13.41 -37.58 9.42
CA GLY A 150 -12.03 -38.01 9.65
C GLY A 150 -11.71 -39.41 9.11
N SER A 151 -12.68 -40.33 9.11
CA SER A 151 -12.50 -41.70 8.60
C SER A 151 -13.18 -41.95 7.23
N GLY A 152 -14.05 -41.04 6.81
CA GLY A 152 -14.78 -41.13 5.55
C GLY A 152 -15.98 -40.17 5.52
N PHE A 153 -16.93 -40.45 4.62
CA PHE A 153 -18.17 -39.71 4.52
C PHE A 153 -19.24 -40.28 5.45
N GLY A 154 -19.84 -39.43 6.28
CA GLY A 154 -20.99 -39.76 7.11
C GLY A 154 -22.31 -39.77 6.33
N GLN A 155 -23.41 -39.96 7.05
CA GLN A 155 -24.79 -39.98 6.52
C GLN A 155 -25.39 -38.59 6.30
N THR A 156 -24.69 -37.53 6.70
CA THR A 156 -25.12 -36.12 6.63
C THR A 156 -24.12 -35.32 5.80
N GLY A 157 -24.55 -34.19 5.23
CA GLY A 157 -23.69 -33.36 4.37
C GLY A 157 -23.79 -33.74 2.89
N LEU A 158 -23.10 -32.99 2.03
CA LEU A 158 -23.23 -33.13 0.57
C LEU A 158 -22.82 -34.52 0.08
N MET A 159 -21.70 -35.06 0.58
CA MET A 159 -21.26 -36.40 0.15
C MET A 159 -22.16 -37.48 0.73
N GLY A 160 -22.55 -37.39 2.01
CA GLY A 160 -23.49 -38.35 2.61
C GLY A 160 -24.81 -38.47 1.83
N ASN A 161 -25.37 -37.33 1.40
CA ASN A 161 -26.66 -37.30 0.71
C ASN A 161 -26.59 -37.65 -0.78
N PHE A 162 -25.51 -37.27 -1.48
CA PHE A 162 -25.49 -37.30 -2.96
C PHE A 162 -24.37 -38.14 -3.57
N LEU A 163 -23.41 -38.64 -2.80
CA LEU A 163 -22.26 -39.39 -3.34
C LEU A 163 -22.71 -40.65 -4.09
N LEU A 164 -23.60 -41.46 -3.51
CA LEU A 164 -24.10 -42.68 -4.16
C LEU A 164 -24.78 -42.36 -5.50
N MET A 165 -25.62 -41.32 -5.52
CA MET A 165 -26.29 -40.87 -6.74
C MET A 165 -25.27 -40.44 -7.80
N MET A 166 -24.24 -39.69 -7.42
CA MET A 166 -23.18 -39.27 -8.33
C MET A 166 -22.33 -40.44 -8.85
N ILE A 167 -22.06 -41.45 -8.02
CA ILE A 167 -21.38 -42.68 -8.44
C ILE A 167 -22.21 -43.44 -9.47
N ILE A 168 -23.53 -43.57 -9.25
CA ILE A 168 -24.43 -44.23 -10.21
C ILE A 168 -24.43 -43.48 -11.55
N ILE A 169 -24.55 -42.14 -11.52
CA ILE A 169 -24.50 -41.31 -12.73
C ILE A 169 -23.15 -41.47 -13.45
N ALA A 170 -22.03 -41.41 -12.72
CA ALA A 170 -20.70 -41.60 -13.28
C ALA A 170 -20.54 -43.00 -13.91
N GLY A 171 -21.01 -44.04 -13.22
CA GLY A 171 -20.99 -45.43 -13.71
C GLY A 171 -21.80 -45.61 -14.99
N ALA A 172 -22.99 -45.01 -15.07
CA ALA A 172 -23.82 -45.03 -16.27
C ALA A 172 -23.12 -44.33 -17.46
N VAL A 173 -22.47 -43.18 -17.22
CA VAL A 173 -21.69 -42.46 -18.24
C VAL A 173 -20.51 -43.31 -18.74
N ILE A 174 -19.76 -43.92 -17.82
CA ILE A 174 -18.60 -44.76 -18.15
C ILE A 174 -19.04 -46.02 -18.92
N ALA A 175 -20.10 -46.69 -18.47
CA ALA A 175 -20.66 -47.85 -19.16
C ALA A 175 -21.15 -47.49 -20.57
N TYR A 176 -21.81 -46.35 -20.72
CA TYR A 176 -22.23 -45.84 -22.03
C TYR A 176 -21.02 -45.56 -22.95
N GLN A 177 -19.96 -44.94 -22.45
CA GLN A 177 -18.74 -44.71 -23.22
C GLN A 177 -18.06 -46.02 -23.65
N GLY A 178 -17.96 -46.99 -22.74
CA GLY A 178 -17.25 -48.26 -22.98
C GLY A 178 -18.05 -49.25 -23.83
N ILE A 179 -19.33 -49.48 -23.51
CA ILE A 179 -20.15 -50.52 -24.13
C ILE A 179 -20.82 -50.00 -25.40
N ILE A 180 -21.48 -48.83 -25.33
CA ILE A 180 -22.29 -48.31 -26.44
C ILE A 180 -21.42 -47.58 -27.46
N LYS A 181 -20.60 -46.62 -27.01
CA LYS A 181 -19.71 -45.86 -27.89
C LYS A 181 -18.44 -46.63 -28.28
N LYS A 182 -18.18 -47.79 -27.65
CA LYS A 182 -16.97 -48.62 -27.86
C LYS A 182 -15.65 -47.85 -27.67
N LYS A 183 -15.65 -46.81 -26.84
CA LYS A 183 -14.49 -45.98 -26.51
C LYS A 183 -13.87 -46.46 -25.20
N THR A 184 -13.25 -47.63 -25.22
CA THR A 184 -12.72 -48.30 -24.02
C THR A 184 -11.63 -47.49 -23.32
N GLN A 185 -10.75 -46.81 -24.07
CA GLN A 185 -9.73 -45.93 -23.51
C GLN A 185 -10.33 -44.70 -22.81
N ASP A 186 -11.33 -44.04 -23.43
CA ASP A 186 -12.01 -42.88 -22.83
C ASP A 186 -12.79 -43.28 -21.57
N ALA A 187 -13.44 -44.45 -21.58
CA ALA A 187 -14.14 -44.99 -20.42
C ALA A 187 -13.18 -45.32 -19.27
N LEU A 188 -12.01 -45.90 -19.57
CA LEU A 188 -10.97 -46.17 -18.58
C LEU A 188 -10.40 -44.87 -17.99
N SER A 189 -10.10 -43.87 -18.83
CA SER A 189 -9.65 -42.54 -18.40
C SER A 189 -10.67 -41.85 -17.50
N SER A 190 -11.96 -41.92 -17.86
CA SER A 190 -13.08 -41.37 -17.08
C SER A 190 -13.21 -42.04 -15.71
N MET A 191 -13.04 -43.36 -15.64
CA MET A 191 -13.03 -44.11 -14.39
C MET A 191 -11.87 -43.69 -13.48
N ILE A 192 -10.65 -43.66 -14.03
CA ILE A 192 -9.45 -43.24 -13.30
C ILE A 192 -9.61 -41.80 -12.78
N THR A 193 -10.08 -40.89 -13.64
CA THR A 193 -10.31 -39.48 -13.27
C THR A 193 -11.29 -39.36 -12.12
N SER A 194 -12.40 -40.10 -12.15
CA SER A 194 -13.41 -40.08 -11.08
C SER A 194 -12.85 -40.57 -9.74
N VAL A 195 -12.03 -41.64 -9.77
CA VAL A 195 -11.36 -42.17 -8.57
C VAL A 195 -10.33 -41.17 -8.03
N VAL A 196 -9.51 -40.59 -8.89
CA VAL A 196 -8.51 -39.58 -8.50
C VAL A 196 -9.18 -38.36 -7.88
N ILE A 197 -10.28 -37.86 -8.47
CA ILE A 197 -11.06 -36.73 -7.92
C ILE A 197 -11.60 -37.06 -6.54
N LEU A 198 -12.10 -38.28 -6.32
CA LEU A 198 -12.60 -38.70 -5.02
C LEU A 198 -11.49 -38.72 -3.96
N ILE A 199 -10.32 -39.28 -4.30
CA ILE A 199 -9.15 -39.34 -3.39
C ILE A 199 -8.65 -37.93 -3.06
N LEU A 200 -8.49 -37.07 -4.07
CA LEU A 200 -8.06 -35.68 -3.87
C LEU A 200 -9.07 -34.87 -3.06
N GLY A 201 -10.37 -35.08 -3.30
CA GLY A 201 -11.44 -34.46 -2.53
C GLY A 201 -11.37 -34.86 -1.06
N MET A 202 -11.25 -36.16 -0.77
CA MET A 202 -11.08 -36.66 0.60
C MET A 202 -9.84 -36.07 1.28
N ALA A 203 -8.70 -36.05 0.59
CA ALA A 203 -7.47 -35.45 1.12
C ALA A 203 -7.64 -33.96 1.45
N PHE A 204 -8.31 -33.20 0.57
CA PHE A 204 -8.59 -31.80 0.81
C PHE A 204 -9.57 -31.60 1.98
N PHE A 205 -10.66 -32.37 2.06
CA PHE A 205 -11.61 -32.23 3.17
C PHE A 205 -11.02 -32.60 4.53
N ALA A 206 -10.11 -33.58 4.54
CA ALA A 206 -9.43 -34.00 5.75
C ALA A 206 -8.51 -32.91 6.33
N ASN A 207 -7.94 -32.05 5.50
CA ASN A 207 -6.95 -31.06 5.92
C ASN A 207 -7.02 -29.77 5.08
N ALA A 208 -8.21 -29.18 4.95
CA ALA A 208 -8.39 -27.98 4.13
C ALA A 208 -7.62 -26.79 4.72
N GLY A 209 -7.58 -26.68 6.05
CA GLY A 209 -6.85 -25.61 6.74
C GLY A 209 -5.34 -25.71 6.49
N GLY A 210 -4.76 -26.91 6.59
CA GLY A 210 -3.35 -27.13 6.27
C GLY A 210 -2.99 -26.84 4.82
N VAL A 211 -3.85 -27.24 3.87
CA VAL A 211 -3.65 -26.91 2.44
C VAL A 211 -3.70 -25.40 2.21
N MET A 212 -4.64 -24.70 2.86
CA MET A 212 -4.75 -23.24 2.77
C MET A 212 -3.51 -22.53 3.30
N ARG A 213 -3.03 -22.93 4.49
CA ARG A 213 -1.80 -22.39 5.08
C ARG A 213 -0.60 -22.61 4.18
N TYR A 214 -0.42 -23.82 3.65
CA TYR A 214 0.68 -24.13 2.73
C TYR A 214 0.76 -23.18 1.54
N PHE A 215 -0.37 -22.91 0.86
CA PHE A 215 -0.39 -21.96 -0.26
C PHE A 215 -0.21 -20.51 0.17
N ASN A 216 -0.70 -20.14 1.35
CA ASN A 216 -0.49 -18.81 1.91
C ASN A 216 0.98 -18.58 2.28
N ASP A 217 1.64 -19.57 2.88
CA ASP A 217 3.05 -19.50 3.26
C ASP A 217 3.95 -19.35 2.03
N ILE A 218 3.66 -20.08 0.94
CA ILE A 218 4.34 -19.90 -0.35
C ILE A 218 4.13 -18.48 -0.87
N SER A 219 2.88 -18.00 -0.89
CA SER A 219 2.58 -16.66 -1.40
C SER A 219 3.25 -15.56 -0.57
N SER A 220 3.24 -15.70 0.76
CA SER A 220 3.81 -14.73 1.68
C SER A 220 5.33 -14.77 1.63
N GLY A 221 5.95 -15.96 1.67
CA GLY A 221 7.40 -16.15 1.59
C GLY A 221 8.01 -15.65 0.28
N LEU A 222 7.40 -15.96 -0.87
CA LEU A 222 7.87 -15.43 -2.17
C LEU A 222 7.71 -13.91 -2.27
N SER A 223 6.61 -13.35 -1.72
CA SER A 223 6.45 -11.91 -1.69
C SER A 223 7.54 -11.26 -0.84
N GLN A 224 7.96 -11.91 0.26
CA GLN A 224 9.01 -11.42 1.14
C GLN A 224 10.39 -11.48 0.51
N GLU A 225 10.71 -12.55 -0.21
CA GLU A 225 11.96 -12.67 -0.95
C GLU A 225 12.09 -11.55 -2.00
N VAL A 226 11.03 -11.27 -2.77
CA VAL A 226 11.05 -10.18 -3.76
C VAL A 226 11.10 -8.80 -3.10
N MET A 227 10.56 -8.66 -1.89
CA MET A 227 10.74 -7.45 -1.09
C MET A 227 12.17 -7.32 -0.56
N GLY A 228 12.80 -8.43 -0.20
CA GLY A 228 14.20 -8.56 0.21
C GLY A 228 15.19 -8.21 -0.90
N VAL A 229 14.95 -8.64 -2.14
CA VAL A 229 15.74 -8.19 -3.31
C VAL A 229 15.68 -6.66 -3.49
N GLY A 230 14.54 -6.04 -3.15
CA GLY A 230 14.44 -4.59 -3.09
C GLY A 230 15.11 -3.94 -1.87
N ILE A 231 15.50 -4.72 -0.85
CA ILE A 231 16.36 -4.30 0.27
C ILE A 231 17.82 -4.47 -0.15
N ASP A 232 18.17 -5.53 -0.88
CA ASP A 232 19.54 -5.75 -1.41
C ASP A 232 20.00 -4.56 -2.24
N PHE A 233 19.18 -3.96 -3.10
CA PHE A 233 19.61 -2.73 -3.81
C PHE A 233 19.93 -1.54 -2.87
N GLN A 234 19.26 -1.45 -1.72
CA GLN A 234 19.52 -0.42 -0.70
C GLN A 234 20.72 -0.79 0.19
N ALA A 235 20.95 -2.09 0.42
CA ALA A 235 22.11 -2.64 1.11
C ALA A 235 23.37 -2.64 0.23
N GLU A 236 23.25 -2.75 -1.10
CA GLU A 236 24.36 -2.60 -2.04
C GLU A 236 24.84 -1.13 -2.11
N LEU A 237 24.00 -0.20 -1.64
CA LEU A 237 24.36 1.19 -1.33
C LEU A 237 24.81 1.39 0.13
N SER A 238 24.60 0.42 1.02
CA SER A 238 24.98 0.45 2.43
C SER A 238 25.28 -0.97 2.94
N ASP A 239 26.54 -1.38 2.79
CA ASP A 239 27.31 -2.63 3.10
C ASP A 239 26.75 -3.77 4.00
N ASP A 240 25.44 -3.89 4.25
CA ASP A 240 24.82 -4.80 5.23
C ASP A 240 23.75 -5.70 4.58
N GLU A 241 24.07 -6.98 4.36
CA GLU A 241 23.13 -8.03 3.98
C GLU A 241 22.26 -8.41 5.20
N VAL A 242 20.95 -8.11 5.18
CA VAL A 242 20.03 -8.54 6.26
C VAL A 242 18.75 -9.13 5.71
N THR A 243 18.56 -10.44 5.91
CA THR A 243 17.30 -11.15 5.65
C THR A 243 16.36 -11.00 6.84
N TYR A 244 15.21 -10.35 6.66
CA TYR A 244 14.23 -10.11 7.74
C TYR A 244 13.06 -11.11 7.71
N PRO A 245 12.56 -11.55 8.87
CA PRO A 245 11.41 -12.46 8.95
C PRO A 245 10.08 -11.79 8.52
N ALA A 246 9.09 -12.64 8.24
CA ALA A 246 7.77 -12.30 7.70
C ALA A 246 7.01 -11.18 8.43
N ASP A 247 7.16 -11.10 9.74
CA ASP A 247 6.49 -10.13 10.61
C ASP A 247 7.14 -8.75 10.59
N VAL A 248 8.35 -8.63 10.03
CA VAL A 248 9.08 -7.37 9.86
C VAL A 248 8.83 -6.79 8.45
N SER A 249 8.43 -7.61 7.48
CA SER A 249 8.25 -7.19 6.09
C SER A 249 7.19 -6.10 5.90
N SER A 250 6.08 -6.11 6.66
CA SER A 250 5.10 -5.03 6.60
C SER A 250 5.67 -3.71 7.13
N LEU A 251 6.53 -3.75 8.16
CA LEU A 251 7.19 -2.58 8.72
C LEU A 251 8.24 -2.03 7.75
N ILE A 252 8.93 -2.89 7.00
CA ILE A 252 9.84 -2.48 5.93
C ILE A 252 9.10 -1.72 4.84
N ILE A 253 7.94 -2.22 4.40
CA ILE A 253 7.08 -1.50 3.46
C ILE A 253 6.69 -0.13 4.04
N ALA A 254 6.27 -0.10 5.31
CA ALA A 254 5.88 1.13 5.98
C ALA A 254 7.03 2.14 6.01
N ASP A 255 8.25 1.70 6.28
CA ASP A 255 9.46 2.53 6.25
C ASP A 255 9.80 3.02 4.85
N LYS A 256 9.66 2.19 3.81
CA LYS A 256 9.86 2.62 2.41
C LYS A 256 8.84 3.69 2.00
N LEU A 257 7.57 3.49 2.35
CA LEU A 257 6.50 4.46 2.11
C LEU A 257 6.70 5.74 2.92
N TYR A 258 7.12 5.63 4.18
CA TYR A 258 7.44 6.76 5.02
C TYR A 258 8.60 7.58 4.45
N ASN A 259 9.66 6.94 3.98
CA ASN A 259 10.76 7.64 3.35
C ASN A 259 10.28 8.44 2.14
N MET A 260 9.50 7.79 1.28
CA MET A 260 8.96 8.37 0.05
C MET A 260 7.94 9.49 0.29
N MET A 261 7.02 9.31 1.23
CA MET A 261 5.84 10.17 1.38
C MET A 261 5.98 11.20 2.52
N VAL A 262 6.88 10.99 3.46
CA VAL A 262 6.99 11.84 4.65
C VAL A 262 8.40 12.40 4.80
N TYR A 263 9.41 11.53 4.88
CA TYR A 263 10.77 11.95 5.18
C TYR A 263 11.39 12.78 4.06
N GLU A 264 11.52 12.24 2.83
CA GLU A 264 12.11 13.00 1.71
C GLU A 264 11.36 14.29 1.43
N PRO A 265 10.01 14.31 1.34
CA PRO A 265 9.29 15.55 1.15
C PRO A 265 9.49 16.55 2.29
N TYR A 266 9.61 16.09 3.54
CA TYR A 266 9.93 16.98 4.66
C TYR A 266 11.32 17.60 4.52
N ILE A 267 12.35 16.80 4.23
CA ILE A 267 13.71 17.32 4.04
C ILE A 267 13.73 18.34 2.91
N MET A 268 13.04 18.03 1.82
CA MET A 268 12.92 18.91 0.66
C MET A 268 12.24 20.24 1.00
N LEU A 269 11.15 20.22 1.76
CA LEU A 269 10.42 21.44 2.13
C LEU A 269 11.16 22.24 3.21
N GLN A 270 11.73 21.57 4.20
CA GLN A 270 12.36 22.24 5.35
C GLN A 270 13.76 22.75 5.03
N TYR A 271 14.55 21.99 4.29
CA TYR A 271 15.96 22.26 4.01
C TYR A 271 16.27 22.63 2.56
N GLY A 272 15.34 22.39 1.62
CA GLY A 272 15.60 22.63 0.20
C GLY A 272 16.65 21.66 -0.36
N LYS A 273 16.76 20.48 0.27
CA LYS A 273 17.75 19.44 0.03
C LYS A 273 17.09 18.06 0.01
N THR A 274 17.76 17.05 -0.51
CA THR A 274 17.36 15.62 -0.34
C THR A 274 18.25 14.94 0.68
N SER A 275 17.84 13.77 1.17
CA SER A 275 18.64 13.00 2.13
C SER A 275 20.04 12.55 1.63
N ILE A 276 20.30 12.68 0.33
CA ILE A 276 21.56 12.29 -0.34
C ILE A 276 22.57 13.42 -0.29
N ASP A 277 22.11 14.66 -0.11
CA ASP A 277 23.00 15.81 0.02
C ASP A 277 23.90 15.62 1.25
N LYS A 278 25.20 15.83 1.07
CA LYS A 278 26.22 15.60 2.10
C LYS A 278 26.02 16.46 3.34
N GLU A 279 25.32 17.59 3.21
CA GLU A 279 25.00 18.46 4.35
C GLU A 279 23.76 18.01 5.14
N ILE A 280 23.01 17.01 4.66
CA ILE A 280 21.85 16.44 5.36
C ILE A 280 22.31 15.23 6.18
N THR A 281 22.72 15.48 7.42
CA THR A 281 23.07 14.41 8.37
C THR A 281 21.91 14.09 9.32
N PRO A 282 21.83 12.85 9.84
CA PRO A 282 20.86 12.50 10.87
C PRO A 282 20.93 13.41 12.10
N GLU A 283 22.12 13.85 12.55
CA GLU A 283 22.20 14.77 13.70
C GLU A 283 21.58 16.12 13.39
N ARG A 284 21.82 16.66 12.18
CA ARG A 284 21.24 17.94 11.74
C ARG A 284 19.71 17.90 11.75
N ILE A 285 19.13 16.83 11.19
CA ILE A 285 17.68 16.65 11.14
C ILE A 285 17.10 16.45 12.55
N ASN A 286 17.76 15.65 13.36
CA ASN A 286 17.31 15.34 14.72
C ASN A 286 17.35 16.56 15.65
N LYS A 287 18.20 17.57 15.39
CA LYS A 287 18.16 18.85 16.11
C LYS A 287 16.83 19.60 15.98
N ILE A 288 16.04 19.34 14.94
CA ILE A 288 14.68 19.86 14.83
C ILE A 288 13.66 18.81 15.29
N LEU A 289 13.71 17.59 14.75
CA LEU A 289 12.67 16.58 14.96
C LEU A 289 12.56 16.06 16.41
N ASN A 290 13.67 16.02 17.16
CA ASN A 290 13.64 15.57 18.57
C ASN A 290 12.91 16.53 19.51
N HIS A 291 12.81 17.81 19.14
CA HIS A 291 12.22 18.84 19.98
C HIS A 291 10.77 19.12 19.57
N LYS A 292 9.90 19.41 20.55
CA LYS A 292 8.49 19.71 20.30
C LYS A 292 8.38 21.03 19.54
N VAL A 293 7.37 21.16 18.68
CA VAL A 293 7.03 22.42 18.00
C VAL A 293 6.83 23.50 19.07
N GLY A 294 7.36 24.71 18.81
CA GLY A 294 7.31 25.83 19.76
C GLY A 294 8.30 25.79 20.93
N SER A 295 9.02 24.69 21.17
CA SER A 295 10.03 24.63 22.23
C SER A 295 11.25 25.52 21.92
N SER A 296 11.83 26.14 22.95
CA SER A 296 12.98 27.04 22.78
C SER A 296 14.18 26.37 22.10
N ALA A 297 14.42 25.08 22.39
CA ALA A 297 15.48 24.30 21.75
C ALA A 297 15.24 24.14 20.23
N ARG A 298 13.99 23.86 19.81
CA ARG A 298 13.64 23.78 18.39
C ARG A 298 13.76 25.14 17.71
N LYS A 299 13.28 26.21 18.36
CA LYS A 299 13.41 27.58 17.84
C LYS A 299 14.88 27.94 17.59
N GLN A 300 15.76 27.65 18.55
CA GLN A 300 17.19 27.88 18.40
C GLN A 300 17.79 27.06 17.25
N ALA A 301 17.41 25.78 17.14
CA ALA A 301 17.88 24.95 16.03
C ALA A 301 17.49 25.54 14.65
N VAL A 302 16.29 26.10 14.51
CA VAL A 302 15.86 26.75 13.24
C VAL A 302 16.64 28.04 12.98
N ILE A 303 16.97 28.83 14.01
CA ILE A 303 17.85 30.01 13.88
C ILE A 303 19.24 29.58 13.40
N ASP A 304 19.79 28.50 13.95
CA ASP A 304 21.09 27.96 13.55
C ASP A 304 21.05 27.48 12.08
N GLU A 305 19.94 26.85 11.65
CA GLU A 305 19.75 26.47 10.25
C GLU A 305 19.71 27.67 9.30
N LYS A 306 19.06 28.78 9.69
CA LYS A 306 19.07 30.02 8.90
C LYS A 306 20.49 30.54 8.70
N LYS A 307 21.33 30.51 9.76
CA LYS A 307 22.70 31.05 9.73
C LYS A 307 23.69 30.14 9.02
N GLY A 308 23.41 28.83 8.98
CA GLY A 308 24.38 27.84 8.52
C GLY A 308 25.55 27.69 9.50
N SER A 309 26.61 27.01 9.08
CA SER A 309 27.80 26.80 9.92
C SER A 309 29.03 26.61 9.03
N SER A 310 29.83 27.68 8.87
CA SER A 310 31.08 27.64 8.10
C SER A 310 32.07 26.59 8.63
N GLU A 311 32.14 26.39 9.95
CA GLU A 311 33.01 25.37 10.59
C GLU A 311 32.62 23.93 10.22
N ARG A 312 31.36 23.70 9.83
CA ARG A 312 30.81 22.38 9.49
C ARG A 312 30.49 22.24 8.01
N GLY A 313 30.86 23.25 7.19
CA GLY A 313 30.54 23.27 5.76
C GLY A 313 29.05 23.27 5.45
N ILE A 314 28.22 23.82 6.34
CA ILE A 314 26.76 23.88 6.16
C ILE A 314 26.38 25.27 5.64
N GLU A 315 25.75 25.33 4.48
CA GLU A 315 25.30 26.59 3.90
C GLU A 315 24.08 27.16 4.67
N PRO A 316 23.92 28.50 4.71
CA PRO A 316 22.70 29.13 5.21
C PRO A 316 21.47 28.58 4.49
N ASN A 317 20.46 28.14 5.24
CA ASN A 317 19.26 27.54 4.64
C ASN A 317 18.22 28.62 4.29
N PRO A 318 17.99 28.95 3.00
CA PRO A 318 17.01 29.95 2.61
C PRO A 318 15.57 29.48 2.82
N MET A 319 15.31 28.17 2.90
CA MET A 319 13.95 27.64 3.04
C MET A 319 13.32 28.05 4.36
N VAL A 320 14.09 28.15 5.45
CA VAL A 320 13.59 28.58 6.77
C VAL A 320 13.44 30.10 6.89
N THR A 321 13.61 30.86 5.81
CA THR A 321 13.46 32.32 5.77
C THR A 321 12.23 32.74 4.98
N THR A 322 11.93 34.04 4.94
CA THR A 322 10.83 34.61 4.14
C THR A 322 10.98 34.34 2.64
N MET A 323 12.21 34.17 2.14
CA MET A 323 12.48 33.86 0.72
C MET A 323 11.93 32.49 0.30
N GLY A 324 12.02 31.49 1.17
CA GLY A 324 11.61 30.12 0.88
C GLY A 324 10.11 29.85 0.93
N VAL A 325 9.30 30.80 1.43
CA VAL A 325 7.87 30.58 1.68
C VAL A 325 7.10 30.28 0.38
N PHE A 326 7.38 31.00 -0.69
CA PHE A 326 6.73 30.79 -2.00
C PHE A 326 7.21 29.51 -2.69
N GLU A 327 8.49 29.19 -2.55
CA GLU A 327 9.06 27.95 -3.10
C GLU A 327 8.44 26.73 -2.42
N ARG A 328 8.36 26.74 -1.08
CA ARG A 328 7.67 25.70 -0.30
C ARG A 328 6.22 25.52 -0.73
N LEU A 329 5.47 26.60 -0.96
CA LEU A 329 4.08 26.49 -1.43
C LEU A 329 3.99 25.79 -2.78
N THR A 330 4.86 26.17 -3.72
CA THR A 330 4.89 25.60 -5.07
C THR A 330 5.18 24.10 -5.03
N LEU A 331 6.19 23.70 -4.24
CA LEU A 331 6.56 22.31 -4.03
C LEU A 331 5.44 21.54 -3.31
N LEU A 332 4.80 22.14 -2.30
CA LEU A 332 3.67 21.55 -1.57
C LEU A 332 2.47 21.27 -2.47
N LEU A 333 2.11 22.18 -3.37
CA LEU A 333 0.99 21.97 -4.29
C LEU A 333 1.26 20.78 -5.23
N LEU A 334 2.49 20.67 -5.73
CA LEU A 334 2.90 19.55 -6.59
C LEU A 334 2.95 18.23 -5.80
N LEU A 335 3.45 18.26 -4.57
CA LEU A 335 3.44 17.11 -3.65
C LEU A 335 2.02 16.66 -3.32
N CYS A 336 1.10 17.59 -3.08
CA CYS A 336 -0.31 17.26 -2.82
C CYS A 336 -0.89 16.46 -3.98
N ILE A 337 -0.74 16.94 -5.22
CA ILE A 337 -1.26 16.24 -6.39
C ILE A 337 -0.64 14.85 -6.52
N SER A 338 0.70 14.76 -6.43
CA SER A 338 1.40 13.49 -6.62
C SER A 338 1.07 12.47 -5.52
N HIS A 339 1.02 12.88 -4.24
CA HIS A 339 0.78 12.00 -3.10
C HIS A 339 -0.68 11.59 -2.95
N LEU A 340 -1.63 12.41 -3.41
CA LEU A 340 -3.03 12.01 -3.48
C LEU A 340 -3.23 10.90 -4.53
N ILE A 341 -2.61 11.05 -5.72
CA ILE A 341 -2.67 10.03 -6.77
C ILE A 341 -1.95 8.76 -6.33
N LEU A 342 -0.74 8.90 -5.79
CA LEU A 342 0.06 7.78 -5.28
C LEU A 342 -0.64 7.06 -4.12
N GLY A 343 -1.17 7.81 -3.16
CA GLY A 343 -1.91 7.27 -2.03
C GLY A 343 -3.16 6.50 -2.47
N LEU A 344 -3.88 6.99 -3.47
CA LEU A 344 -5.02 6.26 -4.04
C LEU A 344 -4.59 4.95 -4.71
N LEU A 345 -3.49 4.96 -5.46
CA LEU A 345 -2.93 3.74 -6.06
C LEU A 345 -2.57 2.71 -4.97
N PHE A 346 -1.88 3.14 -3.93
CA PHE A 346 -1.50 2.27 -2.81
C PHE A 346 -2.69 1.74 -2.04
N PHE A 347 -3.74 2.55 -1.87
CA PHE A 347 -5.00 2.11 -1.28
C PHE A 347 -5.69 1.01 -2.10
N ILE A 348 -5.69 1.14 -3.44
CA ILE A 348 -6.24 0.12 -4.35
C ILE A 348 -5.43 -1.19 -4.23
N ILE A 349 -4.10 -1.11 -4.17
CA ILE A 349 -3.22 -2.27 -4.01
C ILE A 349 -3.45 -2.96 -2.65
N ALA A 350 -3.48 -2.18 -1.57
CA ALA A 350 -3.80 -2.65 -0.22
C ALA A 350 -5.16 -3.39 -0.18
N GLY A 351 -6.19 -2.76 -0.74
CA GLY A 351 -7.52 -3.35 -0.85
C GLY A 351 -7.55 -4.62 -1.69
N ALA A 352 -6.85 -4.65 -2.82
CA ALA A 352 -6.78 -5.81 -3.69
C ALA A 352 -6.17 -7.02 -2.97
N MET A 353 -5.08 -6.84 -2.21
CA MET A 353 -4.48 -7.94 -1.44
C MET A 353 -5.46 -8.54 -0.43
N ILE A 354 -6.15 -7.69 0.35
CA ILE A 354 -7.15 -8.13 1.31
C ILE A 354 -8.29 -8.89 0.61
N VAL A 355 -8.79 -8.35 -0.50
CA VAL A 355 -9.86 -9.01 -1.28
C VAL A 355 -9.43 -10.38 -1.78
N TYR A 356 -8.21 -10.53 -2.30
CA TYR A 356 -7.74 -11.83 -2.78
C TYR A 356 -7.56 -12.86 -1.65
N GLN A 357 -7.17 -12.43 -0.45
CA GLN A 357 -7.19 -13.31 0.73
C GLN A 357 -8.61 -13.78 1.07
N PHE A 358 -9.59 -12.87 1.10
CA PHE A 358 -10.99 -13.24 1.33
C PHE A 358 -11.55 -14.14 0.23
N MET A 359 -11.21 -13.89 -1.03
CA MET A 359 -11.64 -14.75 -2.15
C MET A 359 -11.04 -16.15 -2.05
N PHE A 360 -9.79 -16.27 -1.59
CA PHE A 360 -9.16 -17.56 -1.32
C PHE A 360 -9.89 -18.35 -0.23
N VAL A 361 -10.21 -17.69 0.88
CA VAL A 361 -11.02 -18.27 1.97
C VAL A 361 -12.41 -18.68 1.48
N LEU A 362 -13.06 -17.81 0.71
CA LEU A 362 -14.41 -18.05 0.20
C LEU A 362 -14.46 -19.22 -0.79
N ILE A 363 -13.51 -19.31 -1.73
CA ILE A 363 -13.52 -20.37 -2.73
C ILE A 363 -13.20 -21.75 -2.11
N ALA A 364 -12.45 -21.80 -1.00
CA ALA A 364 -12.20 -23.04 -0.26
C ALA A 364 -13.50 -23.70 0.24
N LEU A 365 -14.48 -22.90 0.67
CA LEU A 365 -15.79 -23.39 1.11
C LEU A 365 -16.60 -24.08 0.01
N PHE A 366 -16.30 -23.79 -1.26
CA PHE A 366 -16.94 -24.44 -2.42
C PHE A 366 -16.33 -25.80 -2.78
N ALA A 367 -15.24 -26.22 -2.12
CA ALA A 367 -14.56 -27.48 -2.43
C ALA A 367 -15.51 -28.70 -2.40
N PRO A 368 -16.35 -28.91 -1.36
CA PRO A 368 -17.23 -30.08 -1.31
C PRO A 368 -18.16 -30.19 -2.53
N PHE A 369 -18.72 -29.07 -2.97
CA PHE A 369 -19.56 -29.04 -4.16
C PHE A 369 -18.75 -29.31 -5.44
N ALA A 370 -17.59 -28.66 -5.59
CA ALA A 370 -16.75 -28.81 -6.78
C ALA A 370 -16.30 -30.26 -7.00
N PHE A 371 -15.83 -30.91 -5.93
CA PHE A 371 -15.41 -32.31 -5.99
C PHE A 371 -16.59 -33.28 -6.19
N LEU A 372 -17.75 -33.03 -5.57
CA LEU A 372 -18.94 -33.88 -5.76
C LEU A 372 -19.38 -33.87 -7.23
N MET A 373 -19.48 -32.68 -7.83
CA MET A 373 -19.89 -32.52 -9.24
C MET A 373 -18.89 -33.16 -10.19
N ALA A 374 -17.60 -33.04 -9.89
CA ALA A 374 -16.52 -33.55 -10.74
C ALA A 374 -16.41 -35.09 -10.75
N LEU A 375 -17.14 -35.80 -9.88
CA LEU A 375 -17.27 -37.26 -9.96
C LEU A 375 -17.93 -37.74 -11.25
N ASN A 376 -18.80 -36.92 -11.85
CA ASN A 376 -19.27 -37.20 -13.21
C ASN A 376 -18.12 -36.88 -14.18
N PRO A 377 -17.64 -37.84 -14.99
CA PRO A 377 -16.50 -37.61 -15.88
C PRO A 377 -16.69 -36.44 -16.85
N ASN A 378 -17.93 -36.19 -17.28
CA ASN A 378 -18.28 -35.08 -18.17
C ASN A 378 -18.11 -33.71 -17.48
N TRP A 379 -18.07 -33.67 -16.15
CA TRP A 379 -17.95 -32.48 -15.30
C TRP A 379 -16.62 -32.45 -14.53
N SER A 380 -15.65 -33.31 -14.87
CA SER A 380 -14.30 -33.33 -14.26
C SER A 380 -13.59 -31.97 -14.32
N SER A 381 -13.95 -31.13 -15.30
CA SER A 381 -13.45 -29.76 -15.41
C SER A 381 -13.86 -28.86 -14.24
N VAL A 382 -14.93 -29.18 -13.50
CA VAL A 382 -15.41 -28.38 -12.36
C VAL A 382 -14.36 -28.34 -11.24
N ALA A 383 -13.83 -29.50 -10.82
CA ALA A 383 -12.81 -29.56 -9.78
C ALA A 383 -11.49 -28.93 -10.24
N THR A 384 -11.07 -29.15 -11.48
CA THR A 384 -9.84 -28.54 -12.00
C THR A 384 -9.96 -27.01 -12.14
N ASN A 385 -11.11 -26.50 -12.58
CA ASN A 385 -11.37 -25.06 -12.65
C ASN A 385 -11.49 -24.43 -11.26
N TRP A 386 -12.12 -25.12 -10.31
CA TRP A 386 -12.14 -24.73 -8.91
C TRP A 386 -10.73 -24.66 -8.34
N PHE A 387 -9.91 -25.69 -8.55
CA PHE A 387 -8.54 -25.74 -8.04
C PHE A 387 -7.67 -24.63 -8.64
N LYS A 388 -7.79 -24.38 -9.96
CA LYS A 388 -7.16 -23.22 -10.62
C LYS A 388 -7.57 -21.92 -9.94
N ARG A 389 -8.86 -21.72 -9.65
CA ARG A 389 -9.39 -20.55 -8.93
C ARG A 389 -8.81 -20.40 -7.54
N PHE A 390 -8.79 -21.49 -6.78
CA PHE A 390 -8.23 -21.57 -5.45
C PHE A 390 -6.77 -21.14 -5.43
N ILE A 391 -5.89 -21.78 -6.21
CA ILE A 391 -4.47 -21.39 -6.23
C ILE A 391 -4.25 -20.00 -6.83
N GLY A 392 -5.03 -19.61 -7.84
CA GLY A 392 -4.79 -18.36 -8.56
C GLY A 392 -5.13 -17.12 -7.74
N TYR A 393 -5.97 -17.19 -6.70
CA TYR A 393 -6.12 -16.06 -5.78
C TYR A 393 -4.83 -15.80 -4.98
N GLN A 394 -4.11 -16.84 -4.56
CA GLN A 394 -2.80 -16.67 -3.91
C GLN A 394 -1.74 -16.18 -4.89
N VAL A 395 -1.74 -16.70 -6.13
CA VAL A 395 -0.78 -16.22 -7.12
C VAL A 395 -1.04 -14.76 -7.50
N ILE A 396 -2.31 -14.32 -7.58
CA ILE A 396 -2.60 -12.90 -7.82
C ILE A 396 -2.19 -12.03 -6.62
N LYS A 397 -2.43 -12.48 -5.37
CA LYS A 397 -1.93 -11.80 -4.16
C LYS A 397 -0.40 -11.61 -4.24
N LEU A 398 0.33 -12.67 -4.56
CA LEU A 398 1.79 -12.62 -4.77
C LEU A 398 2.17 -11.63 -5.86
N ILE A 399 1.55 -11.70 -7.04
CA ILE A 399 1.83 -10.80 -8.17
C ILE A 399 1.61 -9.34 -7.79
N VAL A 400 0.52 -9.04 -7.08
CA VAL A 400 0.23 -7.67 -6.60
C VAL A 400 1.30 -7.20 -5.61
N GLY A 401 1.76 -8.07 -4.70
CA GLY A 401 2.85 -7.75 -3.76
C GLY A 401 4.19 -7.50 -4.46
N VAL A 402 4.57 -8.36 -5.41
CA VAL A 402 5.78 -8.20 -6.24
C VAL A 402 5.75 -6.90 -7.03
N PHE A 403 4.63 -6.62 -7.69
CA PHE A 403 4.44 -5.39 -8.46
C PHE A 403 4.57 -4.15 -7.59
N PHE A 404 3.97 -4.19 -6.40
CA PHE A 404 4.06 -3.11 -5.44
C PHE A 404 5.50 -2.89 -4.95
N SER A 405 6.24 -3.96 -4.66
CA SER A 405 7.66 -3.89 -4.29
C SER A 405 8.50 -3.22 -5.40
N MET A 406 8.34 -3.66 -6.65
CA MET A 406 9.04 -3.05 -7.79
C MET A 406 8.72 -1.56 -7.94
N LEU A 407 7.45 -1.17 -7.76
CA LEU A 407 7.03 0.22 -7.80
C LEU A 407 7.72 1.06 -6.72
N LEU A 408 7.82 0.52 -5.49
CA LEU A 408 8.54 1.19 -4.40
C LEU A 408 10.04 1.32 -4.72
N THR A 409 10.68 0.27 -5.23
CA THR A 409 12.11 0.29 -5.59
C THR A 409 12.42 1.31 -6.68
N ILE A 410 11.63 1.36 -7.76
CA ILE A 410 11.82 2.35 -8.83
C ILE A 410 11.61 3.76 -8.29
N SER A 411 10.61 3.96 -7.44
CA SER A 411 10.38 5.26 -6.81
C SER A 411 11.55 5.68 -5.93
N GLN A 412 12.10 4.78 -5.12
CA GLN A 412 13.29 5.06 -4.32
C GLN A 412 14.47 5.45 -5.20
N PHE A 413 14.66 4.77 -6.34
CA PHE A 413 15.68 5.13 -7.32
C PHE A 413 15.48 6.55 -7.88
N LEU A 414 14.24 6.96 -8.16
CA LEU A 414 13.96 8.32 -8.63
C LEU A 414 14.31 9.39 -7.58
N TYR A 415 14.07 9.11 -6.29
CA TYR A 415 14.53 9.98 -5.20
C TYR A 415 16.05 9.93 -5.02
N ALA A 416 16.69 8.79 -5.33
CA ALA A 416 18.14 8.58 -5.28
C ALA A 416 18.92 9.33 -6.37
N MET A 417 18.26 9.76 -7.45
CA MET A 417 18.90 10.48 -8.54
C MET A 417 19.06 11.96 -8.21
N ASN A 418 20.29 12.49 -8.39
CA ASN A 418 20.53 13.93 -8.29
C ASN A 418 19.68 14.68 -9.33
N PRO A 419 18.82 15.62 -8.91
CA PRO A 419 18.04 16.42 -9.85
C PRO A 419 18.98 17.32 -10.68
N PRO A 420 18.62 17.65 -11.93
CA PRO A 420 19.38 18.61 -12.72
C PRO A 420 19.49 19.97 -12.01
N ASP A 421 20.70 20.56 -11.97
CA ASP A 421 21.02 21.79 -11.22
C ASP A 421 20.07 22.97 -11.47
N LYS A 422 19.42 23.04 -12.64
CA LYS A 422 18.51 24.12 -13.05
C LYS A 422 17.04 23.88 -12.73
N VAL A 423 16.63 22.63 -12.52
CA VAL A 423 15.22 22.24 -12.36
C VAL A 423 14.91 21.85 -10.92
N GLY A 424 15.95 21.48 -10.16
CA GLY A 424 15.82 21.14 -8.75
C GLY A 424 14.79 20.04 -8.50
N TYR A 425 14.16 20.05 -7.33
CA TYR A 425 13.30 18.97 -6.87
C TYR A 425 11.96 18.82 -7.60
N ILE A 426 11.57 19.82 -8.40
CA ILE A 426 10.40 19.73 -9.27
C ILE A 426 10.58 18.57 -10.26
N TRP A 427 11.82 18.30 -10.70
CA TRP A 427 12.13 17.16 -11.55
C TRP A 427 11.77 15.82 -10.89
N THR A 428 12.20 15.61 -9.65
CA THR A 428 11.96 14.37 -8.91
C THR A 428 10.47 14.11 -8.74
N ILE A 429 9.69 15.12 -8.34
CA ILE A 429 8.24 14.97 -8.19
C ILE A 429 7.56 14.73 -9.55
N ALA A 430 8.00 15.41 -10.61
CA ALA A 430 7.46 15.18 -11.95
C ALA A 430 7.74 13.76 -12.45
N MET A 431 8.95 13.23 -12.24
CA MET A 431 9.29 11.85 -12.60
C MET A 431 8.49 10.84 -11.79
N GLN A 432 8.28 11.10 -10.50
CA GLN A 432 7.41 10.28 -9.66
C GLN A 432 5.97 10.27 -10.19
N LEU A 433 5.44 11.44 -10.58
CA LEU A 433 4.12 11.54 -11.17
C LEU A 433 4.02 10.77 -12.50
N ILE A 434 5.04 10.90 -13.37
CA ILE A 434 5.12 10.16 -14.64
C ILE A 434 5.15 8.66 -14.39
N LEU A 435 5.94 8.19 -13.42
CA LEU A 435 6.00 6.77 -13.03
C LEU A 435 4.60 6.29 -12.63
N VAL A 436 3.92 6.99 -11.72
CA VAL A 436 2.60 6.60 -11.21
C VAL A 436 1.55 6.61 -12.32
N VAL A 437 1.50 7.66 -13.13
CA VAL A 437 0.57 7.77 -14.26
C VAL A 437 0.85 6.68 -15.30
N GLY A 438 2.12 6.44 -15.61
CA GLY A 438 2.57 5.38 -16.51
C GLY A 438 2.16 4.00 -16.03
N VAL A 439 2.35 3.73 -14.73
CA VAL A 439 1.94 2.49 -14.06
C VAL A 439 0.42 2.30 -14.13
N ILE A 440 -0.36 3.34 -13.85
CA ILE A 440 -1.83 3.28 -13.96
C ILE A 440 -2.26 3.06 -15.42
N TRP A 441 -1.63 3.74 -16.38
CA TRP A 441 -1.94 3.63 -17.80
C TRP A 441 -1.60 2.24 -18.35
N LYS A 442 -0.43 1.71 -18.00
CA LYS A 442 0.12 0.44 -18.50
C LYS A 442 -0.16 -0.76 -17.60
N ARG A 443 -0.98 -0.60 -16.56
CA ARG A 443 -1.30 -1.67 -15.58
C ARG A 443 -1.68 -2.99 -16.24
N ASN A 444 -2.51 -3.00 -17.29
CA ASN A 444 -2.95 -4.24 -17.94
C ASN A 444 -1.79 -4.98 -18.61
N GLU A 445 -0.88 -4.25 -19.28
CA GLU A 445 0.31 -4.81 -19.91
C GLU A 445 1.28 -5.34 -18.85
N LEU A 446 1.52 -4.57 -17.78
CA LEU A 446 2.39 -4.96 -16.67
C LEU A 446 1.86 -6.22 -15.95
N PHE A 447 0.56 -6.26 -15.64
CA PHE A 447 -0.09 -7.43 -15.08
C PHE A 447 -0.09 -8.63 -16.03
N SER A 448 -0.09 -8.43 -17.35
CA SER A 448 -0.04 -9.53 -18.32
C SER A 448 1.31 -10.25 -18.34
N ILE A 449 2.42 -9.51 -18.16
CA ILE A 449 3.77 -10.08 -18.12
C ILE A 449 3.93 -11.01 -16.91
N MET A 450 3.47 -10.57 -15.74
CA MET A 450 3.51 -11.39 -14.52
C MET A 450 2.55 -12.59 -14.56
N LYS A 451 1.55 -12.56 -15.45
CA LYS A 451 0.64 -13.68 -15.72
C LYS A 451 1.17 -14.65 -16.79
N ALA A 452 2.13 -14.25 -17.62
CA ALA A 452 2.64 -15.06 -18.73
C ALA A 452 3.22 -16.44 -18.32
N PRO A 453 3.91 -16.60 -17.17
CA PRO A 453 4.36 -17.92 -16.72
C PRO A 453 3.21 -18.88 -16.36
N MET A 454 1.99 -18.38 -16.16
CA MET A 454 0.82 -19.19 -15.77
C MET A 454 0.05 -19.80 -16.96
N GLY A 455 0.51 -19.63 -18.19
CA GLY A 455 -0.11 -20.20 -19.39
C GLY A 455 -1.54 -19.69 -19.63
N LYS A 456 -2.34 -20.46 -20.40
CA LYS A 456 -3.77 -20.17 -20.71
C LYS A 456 -4.67 -20.31 -19.47
N MET A 457 -4.42 -19.51 -18.43
CA MET A 457 -5.40 -19.10 -17.43
C MET A 457 -6.21 -17.89 -17.95
N ASP A 458 -6.49 -17.83 -19.25
CA ASP A 458 -7.14 -16.70 -19.95
C ASP A 458 -8.54 -16.38 -19.41
N ASN A 459 -9.16 -17.31 -18.68
CA ASN A 459 -10.46 -17.14 -18.03
C ASN A 459 -10.37 -16.65 -16.57
N PHE A 460 -9.20 -16.30 -16.07
CA PHE A 460 -9.04 -15.58 -14.79
C PHE A 460 -9.32 -14.09 -14.95
N LYS A 461 -10.48 -13.76 -15.53
CA LYS A 461 -11.17 -12.55 -15.15
C LYS A 461 -11.79 -12.82 -13.80
N GLY A 462 -11.02 -12.63 -12.73
CA GLY A 462 -11.64 -12.12 -11.51
C GLY A 462 -12.18 -10.75 -11.90
N GLU A 463 -13.42 -10.69 -12.38
CA GLU A 463 -14.10 -9.45 -12.72
C GLU A 463 -14.38 -8.68 -11.44
N LEU A 464 -13.33 -8.12 -10.85
CA LEU A 464 -13.40 -6.75 -10.40
C LEU A 464 -13.18 -5.92 -11.66
N ASN A 465 -14.24 -5.81 -12.47
CA ASN A 465 -14.37 -4.71 -13.42
C ASN A 465 -14.58 -3.43 -12.61
N ILE A 466 -13.55 -3.03 -11.85
CA ILE A 466 -13.44 -1.67 -11.33
C ILE A 466 -13.04 -0.85 -12.55
N GLU A 467 -14.04 -0.48 -13.35
CA GLU A 467 -13.93 0.69 -14.20
C GLU A 467 -13.68 1.87 -13.27
N MET A 468 -12.41 2.24 -13.10
CA MET A 468 -12.07 3.56 -12.58
C MET A 468 -12.88 4.59 -13.40
N PRO A 469 -13.44 5.65 -12.79
CA PRO A 469 -14.28 6.63 -13.46
C PRO A 469 -13.55 7.49 -14.51
N ILE A 470 -12.39 7.04 -14.99
CA ILE A 470 -11.67 7.61 -16.14
C ILE A 470 -12.45 7.35 -17.43
N ASN A 471 -13.20 6.25 -17.53
CA ASN A 471 -14.06 5.97 -18.69
C ASN A 471 -15.19 7.01 -18.87
N TYR A 472 -15.57 7.75 -17.81
CA TYR A 472 -16.50 8.88 -17.92
C TYR A 472 -15.82 10.13 -18.51
N VAL A 473 -14.53 10.31 -18.30
CA VAL A 473 -13.77 11.43 -18.87
C VAL A 473 -13.56 11.22 -20.37
N THR A 474 -13.23 10.00 -20.81
CA THR A 474 -13.12 9.67 -22.24
C THR A 474 -14.43 9.86 -22.98
N LYS A 475 -15.56 9.49 -22.35
CA LYS A 475 -16.90 9.68 -22.92
C LYS A 475 -17.31 11.15 -23.00
N TYR A 476 -16.78 12.02 -22.13
CA TYR A 476 -17.00 13.46 -22.19
C TYR A 476 -16.06 14.16 -23.18
N THR A 477 -14.80 13.73 -23.32
CA THR A 477 -13.86 14.30 -24.29
C THR A 477 -14.21 13.89 -25.72
N GLU A 478 -14.68 12.67 -25.96
CA GLU A 478 -15.22 12.25 -27.27
C GLU A 478 -16.51 13.00 -27.62
N ASN A 479 -17.40 13.25 -26.65
CA ASN A 479 -18.60 14.04 -26.88
C ASN A 479 -18.31 15.54 -27.08
N LEU A 480 -17.25 16.08 -26.47
CA LEU A 480 -16.76 17.43 -26.71
C LEU A 480 -16.10 17.56 -28.08
N ALA A 481 -15.30 16.58 -28.51
CA ALA A 481 -14.72 16.55 -29.86
C ALA A 481 -15.82 16.39 -30.93
N ALA A 482 -16.82 15.53 -30.69
CA ALA A 482 -17.98 15.37 -31.57
C ALA A 482 -18.90 16.60 -31.61
N ARG A 483 -19.00 17.36 -30.51
CA ARG A 483 -19.74 18.63 -30.46
C ARG A 483 -18.95 19.80 -31.07
N ALA A 484 -17.63 19.85 -30.88
CA ALA A 484 -16.76 20.86 -31.51
C ALA A 484 -16.68 20.66 -33.03
N GLY A 485 -16.71 19.40 -33.51
CA GLY A 485 -16.81 19.07 -34.93
C GLY A 485 -18.12 19.48 -35.60
N LYS A 486 -19.20 19.69 -34.82
CA LYS A 486 -20.52 20.14 -35.32
C LYS A 486 -20.69 21.67 -35.37
N ILE A 487 -19.71 22.46 -34.90
CA ILE A 487 -19.79 23.93 -34.90
C ILE A 487 -19.07 24.57 -36.10
N LYS A 488 -18.34 23.80 -36.92
CA LYS A 488 -17.87 24.28 -38.23
C LYS A 488 -18.74 23.71 -39.34
N LEU A 489 -19.80 24.45 -39.69
CA LEU A 489 -20.31 24.67 -41.06
C LEU A 489 -21.74 25.24 -41.00
N ARG A 490 -21.84 26.55 -40.82
CA ARG A 490 -22.83 27.38 -41.53
C ARG A 490 -22.09 28.63 -42.00
N LYS A 491 -21.65 28.59 -43.25
CA LYS A 491 -21.49 29.80 -44.07
C LYS A 491 -22.88 30.28 -44.46
#